data_AF-A0A949CQU0-F1
#
_entry.id   AF-A0A949CQU0-F1
#
_cell.length_a   1.000
_cell.length_b   1.000
_cell.length_c   1.000
_cell.angle_alpha   90.00
_cell.angle_beta   90.00
_cell.angle_gamma   90.00
#
_symmetry.space_group_name_H-M   'P 1'
#
loop_
_entity.id
_entity.type
_entity.pdbx_description
1 polymer ?
#
loop_
_entity_poly.entity_id
_entity_poly.type
_entity_poly.pdbx_seq_one_letter_code
_entity_poly.pdbx_strand_id
1 'polypeptide(L)'
;MTISDELQKLDDLRRNGTISYDEFEIAKRKVLEGTQEAPRSEHLEEIRAQNELAQLDRAWELERENYMVAGKYGHKQIPGRFSSAFGGFFIVGFGIFWTAMAASMTGFGRAGITSIFPLFGVLFVVFGAVMSIMAFVKAGQYEEAQERYQRRRRELQKKNRKTS
;
A
#
# COMPACT_ATOMS: atom_id res chain seq x y z
N MET A 1 -18.12 11.22 38.60
CA MET A 1 -19.40 10.70 39.10
C MET A 1 -19.79 9.56 38.20
N THR A 2 -20.15 8.41 38.75
CA THR A 2 -20.56 7.25 37.96
C THR A 2 -22.07 7.29 37.71
N ILE A 3 -22.54 6.64 36.65
CA ILE A 3 -23.99 6.50 36.34
C ILE A 3 -24.74 5.94 37.56
N SER A 4 -24.09 5.04 38.30
CA SER A 4 -24.66 4.44 39.50
C SER A 4 -24.90 5.48 40.60
N ASP A 5 -23.99 6.45 40.77
CA ASP A 5 -24.12 7.53 41.75
C ASP A 5 -25.28 8.48 41.40
N GLU A 6 -25.46 8.80 40.11
CA GLU A 6 -26.56 9.66 39.65
C GLU A 6 -27.94 8.98 39.77
N LEU A 7 -28.02 7.70 39.43
CA LEU A 7 -29.25 6.92 39.62
C LEU A 7 -29.60 6.74 41.09
N GLN A 8 -28.60 6.58 41.95
CA GLN A 8 -28.80 6.47 43.40
C GLN A 8 -29.30 7.79 44.00
N LYS A 9 -28.76 8.93 43.56
CA LYS A 9 -29.23 10.26 43.97
C LYS A 9 -30.68 10.53 43.53
N LEU A 10 -31.06 10.09 42.33
CA LEU A 10 -32.44 10.18 41.86
C LEU A 10 -33.40 9.29 42.68
N ASP A 11 -32.97 8.08 43.10
CA ASP A 11 -33.78 7.22 43.97
C ASP A 11 -33.94 7.84 45.38
N ASP A 12 -32.91 8.46 45.92
CA ASP A 12 -32.96 9.15 47.21
C ASP A 12 -33.94 10.34 47.19
N LEU A 13 -33.93 11.13 46.11
CA LEU A 13 -34.88 12.24 45.92
C LEU A 13 -36.33 11.74 45.81
N ARG A 14 -36.55 10.58 45.17
CA ARG A 14 -37.86 9.93 45.12
C ARG A 14 -38.32 9.47 46.50
N ARG A 15 -37.44 8.80 47.26
CA ARG A 15 -37.76 8.31 48.61
C ARG A 15 -38.09 9.42 49.59
N ASN A 16 -37.47 10.59 49.42
CA ASN A 16 -37.73 11.78 50.23
C ASN A 16 -38.97 12.57 49.78
N GLY A 17 -39.71 12.08 48.77
CA GLY A 17 -40.92 12.73 48.25
C GLY A 17 -40.66 14.03 47.50
N THR A 18 -39.42 14.31 47.11
CA THR A 18 -39.01 15.57 46.48
C THR A 18 -39.29 15.61 44.98
N ILE A 19 -39.45 14.43 44.35
CA ILE A 19 -39.80 14.29 42.93
C ILE A 19 -40.92 13.24 42.76
N SER A 20 -41.80 13.49 41.79
CA SER A 20 -42.85 12.57 41.37
C SER A 20 -42.29 11.35 40.62
N TYR A 21 -43.05 10.26 40.57
CA TYR A 21 -42.71 9.06 39.79
C TYR A 21 -42.47 9.39 38.30
N ASP A 22 -43.31 10.25 37.73
CA ASP A 22 -43.20 10.65 36.33
C ASP A 22 -41.94 11.49 36.06
N GLU A 23 -41.58 12.37 37.00
CA GLU A 23 -40.37 13.20 36.93
C GLU A 23 -39.10 12.35 37.06
N PHE A 24 -39.13 11.33 37.91
CA PHE A 24 -38.05 10.36 38.05
C PHE A 24 -37.80 9.57 36.76
N GLU A 25 -38.85 9.07 36.11
CA GLU A 25 -38.72 8.32 34.86
C GLU A 25 -38.15 9.17 33.71
N ILE A 26 -38.54 10.46 33.64
CA ILE A 26 -37.97 11.42 32.68
C ILE A 26 -36.48 11.66 32.98
N ALA A 27 -36.12 11.90 34.25
CA ALA A 27 -34.74 12.15 34.65
C ALA A 27 -33.83 10.94 34.43
N LYS A 28 -34.30 9.74 34.78
CA LYS A 28 -33.59 8.47 34.55
C LYS A 28 -33.32 8.23 33.07
N ARG A 29 -34.32 8.46 32.21
CA ARG A 29 -34.17 8.29 30.75
C ARG A 29 -33.13 9.26 30.18
N LYS A 30 -33.15 10.52 30.64
CA LYS A 30 -32.22 11.57 30.23
C LYS A 30 -30.78 11.31 30.67
N VAL A 31 -30.57 10.76 31.87
CA VAL A 31 -29.24 10.33 32.37
C VAL A 31 -28.73 9.15 31.53
N LEU A 32 -29.59 8.19 31.20
CA LEU A 32 -29.22 7.03 30.39
C LEU A 32 -28.90 7.41 28.93
N GLU A 33 -29.66 8.31 28.32
CA GLU A 33 -29.42 8.82 26.96
C GLU A 33 -28.17 9.72 26.90
N GLY A 34 -28.07 10.71 27.79
CA GLY A 34 -26.94 11.65 27.81
C GLY A 34 -25.58 10.98 28.05
N THR A 35 -25.56 9.84 28.77
CA THR A 35 -24.33 9.08 28.98
C THR A 35 -23.99 8.14 27.83
N GLN A 36 -24.97 7.74 27.00
CA GLN A 36 -24.74 6.83 25.88
C GLN A 36 -24.40 7.53 24.56
N GLU A 37 -24.83 8.77 24.33
CA GLU A 37 -24.66 9.41 23.01
C GLU A 37 -23.29 10.06 22.79
N ALA A 38 -22.73 10.69 23.81
CA ALA A 38 -21.45 11.42 23.68
C ALA A 38 -20.22 10.50 23.48
N PRO A 39 -19.94 9.50 24.35
CA PRO A 39 -18.74 8.67 24.19
C PRO A 39 -18.85 7.63 23.06
N ARG A 40 -20.08 7.29 22.64
CA ARG A 40 -20.31 6.25 21.62
C ARG A 40 -20.14 6.79 20.21
N SER A 41 -20.56 8.03 19.95
CA SER A 41 -20.39 8.67 18.65
C SER A 41 -18.90 8.91 18.35
N GLU A 42 -18.15 9.45 19.30
CA GLU A 42 -16.71 9.67 19.20
C GLU A 42 -15.93 8.36 18.96
N HIS A 43 -16.26 7.30 19.71
CA HIS A 43 -15.61 5.99 19.53
C HIS A 43 -15.96 5.34 18.18
N LEU A 44 -17.18 5.53 17.68
CA LEU A 44 -17.58 5.03 16.35
C LEU A 44 -16.86 5.76 15.22
N GLU A 45 -16.61 7.05 15.35
CA GLU A 45 -15.81 7.82 14.38
C GLU A 45 -14.36 7.35 14.36
N GLU A 46 -13.76 7.11 15.53
CA GLU A 46 -12.41 6.55 15.62
C GLU A 46 -12.33 5.16 14.97
N ILE A 47 -13.27 4.26 15.28
CA ILE A 47 -13.33 2.92 14.68
C ILE A 47 -13.48 3.02 13.15
N ARG A 48 -14.32 3.94 12.64
CA ARG A 48 -14.49 4.14 11.21
C ARG A 48 -13.20 4.62 10.56
N ALA A 49 -12.51 5.59 11.17
CA ALA A 49 -11.22 6.09 10.68
C ALA A 49 -10.15 4.99 10.65
N GLN A 50 -10.09 4.14 11.68
CA GLN A 50 -9.19 3.00 11.72
C GLN A 50 -9.51 1.97 10.62
N ASN A 51 -10.80 1.71 10.36
CA ASN A 51 -11.24 0.77 9.32
C ASN A 51 -10.90 1.31 7.91
N GLU A 52 -11.13 2.59 7.65
CA GLU A 52 -10.76 3.25 6.39
C GLU A 52 -9.26 3.11 6.11
N LEU A 53 -8.42 3.31 7.13
CA LEU A 53 -6.96 3.18 7.00
C LEU A 53 -6.53 1.73 6.76
N ALA A 54 -7.13 0.77 7.47
CA ALA A 54 -6.86 -0.66 7.26
C ALA A 54 -7.34 -1.18 5.90
N GLN A 55 -8.42 -0.61 5.34
CA GLN A 55 -8.85 -0.92 3.97
C GLN A 55 -7.87 -0.35 2.93
N LEU A 56 -7.41 0.88 3.13
CA LEU A 56 -6.41 1.50 2.25
C LEU A 56 -5.11 0.69 2.24
N ASP A 57 -4.64 0.26 3.40
CA ASP A 57 -3.40 -0.51 3.53
C ASP A 57 -3.52 -1.88 2.84
N ARG A 58 -4.65 -2.59 3.01
CA ARG A 58 -4.92 -3.86 2.30
C ARG A 58 -5.00 -3.70 0.79
N ALA A 59 -5.67 -2.64 0.31
CA ALA A 59 -5.76 -2.36 -1.12
C ALA A 59 -4.36 -2.07 -1.70
N TRP A 60 -3.54 -1.31 -0.98
CA TRP A 60 -2.16 -1.05 -1.36
C TRP A 60 -1.30 -2.32 -1.39
N GLU A 61 -1.47 -3.24 -0.44
CA GLU A 61 -0.75 -4.52 -0.47
C GLU A 61 -1.05 -5.31 -1.74
N LEU A 62 -2.33 -5.46 -2.08
CA LEU A 62 -2.76 -6.14 -3.31
C LEU A 62 -2.23 -5.45 -4.57
N GLU A 63 -2.29 -4.11 -4.62
CA GLU A 63 -1.81 -3.35 -5.77
C GLU A 63 -0.29 -3.46 -5.92
N ARG A 64 0.44 -3.36 -4.79
CA ARG A 64 1.89 -3.52 -4.73
C ARG A 64 2.32 -4.89 -5.24
N GLU A 65 1.59 -5.96 -4.93
CA GLU A 65 1.92 -7.31 -5.40
C GLU A 65 1.90 -7.43 -6.93
N ASN A 66 1.03 -6.71 -7.62
CA ASN A 66 1.00 -6.69 -9.09
C ASN A 66 2.26 -6.06 -9.71
N TYR A 67 2.87 -5.10 -8.99
CA TYR A 67 4.10 -4.44 -9.42
C TYR A 67 5.37 -5.18 -9.01
N MET A 68 5.31 -6.05 -8.00
CA MET A 68 6.46 -6.89 -7.66
C MET A 68 6.76 -7.87 -8.79
N VAL A 69 8.04 -8.10 -9.07
CA VAL A 69 8.48 -9.18 -9.97
C VAL A 69 8.82 -10.38 -9.11
N ALA A 70 8.22 -11.53 -9.39
CA ALA A 70 8.56 -12.78 -8.71
C ALA A 70 10.02 -13.12 -9.00
N GLY A 71 10.89 -12.97 -7.99
CA GLY A 71 12.25 -13.44 -8.09
C GLY A 71 12.30 -14.96 -8.19
N LYS A 72 13.33 -15.50 -8.86
CA LYS A 72 13.56 -16.94 -9.09
C LYS A 72 13.57 -17.81 -7.81
N TYR A 73 13.60 -17.19 -6.62
CA TYR A 73 13.66 -17.85 -5.30
C TYR A 73 12.48 -17.51 -4.37
N GLY A 74 11.34 -17.03 -4.91
CA GLY A 74 10.15 -16.74 -4.08
C GLY A 74 10.21 -15.44 -3.27
N HIS A 75 11.36 -14.76 -3.26
CA HIS A 75 11.48 -13.41 -2.70
C HIS A 75 10.89 -12.38 -3.68
N LYS A 76 9.80 -11.73 -3.28
CA LYS A 76 9.24 -10.59 -4.01
C LYS A 76 10.14 -9.36 -3.76
N GLN A 77 10.92 -8.94 -4.75
CA GLN A 77 11.70 -7.71 -4.65
C GLN A 77 10.91 -6.56 -5.28
N ILE A 78 10.87 -5.43 -4.56
CA ILE A 78 10.41 -4.16 -5.12
C ILE A 78 11.42 -3.80 -6.22
N PRO A 79 10.99 -3.58 -7.49
CA PRO A 79 11.90 -3.24 -8.56
C PRO A 79 12.58 -1.90 -8.24
N GLY A 80 13.77 -1.97 -7.64
CA GLY A 80 14.57 -0.80 -7.31
C GLY A 80 15.14 -0.21 -8.59
N ARG A 81 15.14 1.13 -8.69
CA ARG A 81 15.78 1.90 -9.78
C ARG A 81 17.22 1.42 -10.10
N PHE A 82 17.93 0.88 -9.11
CA PHE A 82 19.26 0.27 -9.28
C PHE A 82 19.29 -0.96 -10.19
N SER A 83 18.24 -1.79 -10.19
CA SER A 83 18.17 -3.00 -11.03
C SER A 83 18.01 -2.67 -12.51
N SER A 84 17.25 -1.62 -12.85
CA SER A 84 17.05 -1.18 -14.24
C SER A 84 18.31 -0.53 -14.84
N ALA A 85 19.07 0.24 -14.04
CA ALA A 85 20.32 0.85 -14.47
C ALA A 85 21.44 -0.20 -14.67
N PHE A 86 21.55 -1.19 -13.77
CA PHE A 86 22.50 -2.29 -13.92
C PHE A 86 22.16 -3.20 -15.10
N GLY A 87 20.87 -3.46 -15.34
CA GLY A 87 20.41 -4.26 -16.48
C GLY A 87 20.82 -3.66 -17.82
N GLY A 88 20.66 -2.34 -17.99
CA GLY A 88 21.08 -1.64 -19.21
C GLY A 88 22.60 -1.74 -19.46
N PHE A 89 23.41 -1.51 -18.42
CA PHE A 89 24.86 -1.65 -18.51
C PHE A 89 25.29 -3.08 -18.86
N PHE A 90 24.66 -4.09 -18.23
CA PHE A 90 24.92 -5.49 -18.54
C PHE A 90 24.52 -5.89 -19.95
N ILE A 91 23.36 -5.45 -20.45
CA ILE A 91 22.91 -5.77 -21.81
C ILE A 91 23.84 -5.17 -22.85
N VAL A 92 24.23 -3.91 -22.70
CA VAL A 92 25.15 -3.24 -23.63
C VAL A 92 26.54 -3.87 -23.57
N GLY A 93 27.08 -4.07 -22.36
CA GLY A 93 28.40 -4.70 -22.16
C GLY A 93 28.45 -6.14 -22.69
N PHE A 94 27.40 -6.92 -22.41
CA PHE A 94 27.27 -8.29 -22.92
C PHE A 94 27.10 -8.32 -24.43
N GLY A 95 26.32 -7.41 -25.02
CA GLY A 95 26.16 -7.30 -26.47
C GLY A 95 27.47 -6.96 -27.19
N ILE A 96 28.25 -6.02 -26.66
CA ILE A 96 29.58 -5.68 -27.18
C ILE A 96 30.53 -6.87 -27.06
N PHE A 97 30.59 -7.50 -25.87
CA PHE A 97 31.43 -8.67 -25.62
C PHE A 97 31.07 -9.83 -26.54
N TRP A 98 29.78 -10.16 -26.68
CA TRP A 98 29.29 -11.22 -27.55
C TRP A 98 29.63 -10.95 -29.01
N THR A 99 29.44 -9.72 -29.48
CA THR A 99 29.76 -9.34 -30.87
C THR A 99 31.26 -9.44 -31.15
N ALA A 100 32.11 -9.00 -30.21
CA ALA A 100 33.56 -9.11 -30.33
C ALA A 100 34.03 -10.58 -30.35
N MET A 101 33.44 -11.43 -29.51
CA MET A 101 33.71 -12.87 -29.47
C MET A 101 33.22 -13.59 -30.74
N ALA A 102 32.04 -13.24 -31.24
CA ALA A 102 31.50 -13.80 -32.48
C ALA A 102 32.35 -13.38 -33.70
N ALA A 103 32.82 -12.13 -33.73
CA ALA A 103 33.70 -11.62 -34.77
C ALA A 103 35.09 -12.29 -34.74
N SER A 104 35.65 -12.56 -33.55
CA SER A 104 36.94 -13.25 -33.44
C SER A 104 36.87 -14.73 -33.86
N MET A 105 35.71 -15.38 -33.69
CA MET A 105 35.49 -16.76 -34.17
C MET A 105 35.22 -16.86 -35.68
N THR A 106 34.70 -15.80 -36.30
CA THR A 106 34.40 -15.76 -37.75
C THR A 106 35.60 -15.35 -38.61
N GLY A 107 36.65 -14.79 -38.01
CA GLY A 107 37.89 -14.37 -38.72
C GLY A 107 38.78 -15.49 -39.28
N PHE A 108 38.51 -16.77 -38.96
CA PHE A 108 39.31 -17.92 -39.43
C PHE A 108 38.51 -18.82 -40.39
N GLY A 109 38.26 -18.34 -41.61
CA GLY A 109 38.18 -19.16 -42.83
C GLY A 109 37.15 -20.30 -42.96
N ARG A 110 36.15 -20.46 -42.07
CA ARG A 110 35.11 -21.50 -42.22
C ARG A 110 33.75 -20.91 -42.56
N ALA A 111 33.44 -20.89 -43.85
CA ALA A 111 32.09 -20.66 -44.36
C ALA A 111 31.19 -21.85 -44.03
N GLY A 112 30.37 -21.72 -42.99
CA GLY A 112 29.30 -22.67 -42.63
C GLY A 112 28.84 -22.48 -41.17
N ILE A 113 27.52 -22.43 -40.91
CA ILE A 113 26.79 -22.26 -39.61
C ILE A 113 27.21 -21.05 -38.73
N THR A 114 28.47 -20.61 -38.76
CA THR A 114 29.06 -19.46 -38.06
C THR A 114 28.54 -18.10 -38.55
N SER A 115 27.94 -18.03 -39.75
CA SER A 115 27.34 -16.81 -40.29
C SER A 115 26.04 -16.37 -39.57
N ILE A 116 25.43 -17.27 -38.77
CA ILE A 116 24.18 -17.00 -38.03
C ILE A 116 24.47 -16.38 -36.64
N PHE A 117 25.70 -16.49 -36.13
CA PHE A 117 26.08 -15.99 -34.80
C PHE A 117 25.86 -14.48 -34.56
N PRO A 118 26.09 -13.58 -35.55
CA PRO A 118 25.78 -12.16 -35.39
C PRO A 118 24.28 -11.87 -35.23
N LEU A 119 23.40 -12.68 -35.85
CA LEU A 119 21.95 -12.54 -35.71
C LEU A 119 21.50 -12.79 -34.26
N PHE A 120 22.15 -13.71 -33.55
CA PHE A 120 21.89 -13.91 -32.11
C PHE A 120 22.28 -12.70 -31.27
N GLY A 121 23.38 -12.01 -31.61
CA GLY A 121 23.78 -10.78 -30.94
C GLY A 121 22.72 -9.68 -31.08
N VAL A 122 22.22 -9.46 -32.30
CA VAL A 122 21.14 -8.50 -32.57
C VAL A 122 19.86 -8.89 -31.81
N LEU A 123 19.50 -10.18 -31.81
CA LEU A 123 18.34 -10.69 -31.07
C LEU A 123 18.47 -10.40 -29.57
N PHE A 124 19.64 -10.65 -28.98
CA PHE A 124 19.91 -10.38 -27.56
C PHE A 124 19.82 -8.89 -27.23
N VAL A 125 20.34 -8.01 -28.08
CA VAL A 125 20.23 -6.55 -27.90
C VAL A 125 18.77 -6.11 -27.93
N VAL A 126 17.99 -6.57 -28.92
CA VAL A 126 16.56 -6.24 -29.03
C VAL A 126 15.79 -6.77 -27.81
N PHE A 127 16.00 -8.03 -27.45
CA PHE A 127 15.32 -8.65 -26.31
C PHE A 127 15.68 -7.96 -24.99
N GLY A 128 16.96 -7.64 -24.79
CA GLY A 128 17.45 -6.89 -23.64
C GLY A 128 16.84 -5.49 -23.57
N ALA A 129 16.79 -4.77 -24.69
CA ALA A 129 16.18 -3.44 -24.75
C ALA A 129 14.69 -3.49 -24.40
N VAL A 130 13.92 -4.43 -24.95
CA VAL A 130 12.50 -4.62 -24.63
C VAL A 130 12.29 -4.94 -23.15
N MET A 131 13.08 -5.86 -22.59
CA MET A 131 13.04 -6.19 -21.15
C MET A 131 13.38 -4.97 -20.27
N SER A 132 14.37 -4.18 -20.66
CA SER A 132 14.79 -2.97 -19.95
C SER A 132 13.68 -1.90 -19.95
N ILE A 133 13.04 -1.66 -21.10
CA ILE A 133 11.91 -0.73 -21.23
C ILE A 133 10.73 -1.19 -20.36
N MET A 134 10.36 -2.48 -20.43
CA MET A 134 9.27 -3.01 -19.61
C MET A 134 9.56 -2.88 -18.11
N ALA A 135 10.81 -3.13 -17.68
CA ALA A 135 11.22 -2.95 -16.29
C ALA A 135 11.14 -1.47 -15.86
N PHE A 136 11.54 -0.55 -16.75
CA PHE A 136 11.48 0.88 -16.47
C PHE A 136 10.04 1.39 -16.33
N VAL A 137 9.15 1.00 -17.25
CA VAL A 137 7.72 1.35 -17.18
C VAL A 137 7.08 0.80 -15.91
N LYS A 138 7.36 -0.46 -15.56
CA LYS A 138 6.82 -1.10 -14.36
C LYS A 138 7.30 -0.42 -13.08
N ALA A 139 8.56 0.02 -13.04
CA ALA A 139 9.10 0.79 -11.92
C ALA A 139 8.43 2.17 -11.79
N GLY A 140 8.19 2.86 -12.91
CA GLY A 140 7.49 4.15 -12.90
C GLY A 140 6.04 4.04 -12.42
N GLN A 141 5.31 3.03 -12.90
CA GLN A 141 3.93 2.76 -12.44
C GLN A 141 3.86 2.46 -10.94
N TYR A 142 4.84 1.71 -10.42
CA TYR A 142 4.93 1.43 -8.99
C TYR A 142 5.13 2.71 -8.16
N GLU A 143 6.04 3.58 -8.60
CA GLU A 143 6.34 4.83 -7.90
C GLU A 143 5.14 5.78 -7.88
N GLU A 144 4.45 5.92 -9.02
CA GLU A 144 3.23 6.72 -9.11
C GLU A 144 2.12 6.15 -8.21
N ALA A 145 1.93 4.82 -8.21
CA ALA A 145 0.97 4.16 -7.34
C ALA A 145 1.31 4.36 -5.84
N GLN A 146 2.61 4.28 -5.50
CA GLN A 146 3.10 4.51 -4.14
C GLN A 146 2.86 5.95 -3.70
N GLU A 147 3.09 6.93 -4.57
CA GLU A 147 2.78 8.33 -4.27
C GLU A 147 1.29 8.54 -4.02
N ARG A 148 0.41 7.96 -4.86
CA ARG A 148 -1.05 8.05 -4.69
C ARG A 148 -1.48 7.47 -3.34
N TYR A 149 -0.95 6.31 -2.98
CA TYR A 149 -1.19 5.69 -1.66
C TYR A 149 -0.71 6.61 -0.52
N GLN A 150 0.51 7.13 -0.60
CA GLN A 150 1.04 8.02 0.43
C GLN A 150 0.21 9.32 0.58
N ARG A 151 -0.25 9.90 -0.53
CA ARG A 151 -1.13 11.09 -0.50
C ARG A 151 -2.43 10.78 0.24
N ARG A 152 -3.14 9.71 -0.14
CA ARG A 152 -4.39 9.29 0.51
C ARG A 152 -4.20 9.00 1.99
N ARG A 153 -3.11 8.33 2.37
CA ARG A 153 -2.80 8.04 3.77
C ARG A 153 -2.61 9.32 4.60
N ARG A 154 -1.89 10.31 4.05
CA ARG A 154 -1.72 11.63 4.70
C ARG A 154 -3.04 12.38 4.82
N GLU A 155 -3.92 12.28 3.83
CA GLU A 155 -5.25 12.89 3.87
C GLU A 155 -6.13 12.27 4.97
N LEU A 156 -6.16 10.94 5.08
CA LEU A 156 -6.88 10.23 6.14
C LEU A 156 -6.35 10.57 7.52
N GLN A 157 -5.02 10.65 7.69
CA GLN A 157 -4.40 11.06 8.96
C GLN A 157 -4.75 12.52 9.32
N LYS A 158 -4.76 13.43 8.34
CA LYS A 158 -5.18 14.83 8.56
C LYS A 158 -6.66 14.93 8.94
N LYS A 159 -7.52 14.12 8.32
CA LYS A 159 -8.95 14.05 8.64
C LYS A 159 -9.15 13.55 10.08
N ASN A 160 -8.48 12.47 10.46
CA ASN A 160 -8.58 11.88 11.79
C ASN A 160 -8.10 12.84 12.90
N ARG A 161 -7.04 13.63 12.63
CA ARG A 161 -6.56 14.66 13.56
C ARG A 161 -7.51 15.85 13.71
N LYS A 162 -8.42 16.09 12.77
CA LYS A 162 -9.41 17.19 12.87
C LYS A 162 -10.69 16.78 13.59
N THR A 163 -10.97 15.48 13.65
CA THR A 163 -12.14 14.89 14.33
C THR A 163 -11.86 14.50 15.78
N SER A 164 -10.58 14.44 16.18
CA SER A 164 -10.12 14.33 17.57
C SER A 164 -9.80 15.70 18.15
#